data_AF-A0A2D6TQV0-F1
#
_entry.id   AF-A0A2D6TQV0-F1
#
_cell.length_a   1.000
_cell.length_b   1.000
_cell.length_c   1.000
_cell.angle_alpha   90.00
_cell.angle_beta   90.00
_cell.angle_gamma   90.00
#
_symmetry.space_group_name_H-M   'P 1'
#
loop_
_entity.id
_entity.type
_entity.pdbx_description
1 polymer ?
#
loop_
_entity_poly.entity_id
_entity_poly.type
_entity_poly.pdbx_seq_one_letter_code
_entity_poly.pdbx_strand_id
1 'polypeptide(L)'
;MIMQNTSRFGAVFPRCLKILMIMAFIVGANAQKSFAQNEVSPEVMQYARDISSHCVKQWDKPVCLSEVSQATLILAANYAGDLQSSGMIGAVEQIKQHCAAATAATQGDYPAYAMKSAFTECANKIYDVSEQTSVKPDLSHYQLLIGAIMCLNKDRNCSSIEQQLGAYQ
;
A
#
# COMPACT_ATOMS: atom_id res chain seq x y z
N MET A 1 -42.43 16.12 -41.76
CA MET A 1 -43.02 16.35 -40.41
C MET A 1 -44.26 15.48 -40.32
N ILE A 2 -44.55 14.63 -39.33
CA ILE A 2 -43.93 14.21 -38.07
C ILE A 2 -44.49 12.78 -37.81
N MET A 3 -43.58 11.84 -37.52
CA MET A 3 -43.64 10.75 -36.54
C MET A 3 -45.00 10.28 -35.96
N GLN A 4 -45.26 8.97 -35.99
CA GLN A 4 -45.82 8.16 -34.87
C GLN A 4 -45.40 6.68 -35.05
N ASN A 5 -44.55 6.10 -34.20
CA ASN A 5 -44.84 5.45 -32.91
C ASN A 5 -45.23 3.96 -33.07
N THR A 6 -44.26 3.05 -32.86
CA THR A 6 -44.49 1.61 -32.70
C THR A 6 -44.29 1.20 -31.26
N SER A 7 -45.39 0.84 -30.59
CA SER A 7 -45.44 0.22 -29.28
C SER A 7 -45.83 -1.27 -29.38
N ARG A 8 -45.03 -2.13 -28.74
CA ARG A 8 -45.33 -3.36 -27.96
C ARG A 8 -46.39 -4.38 -28.45
N PHE A 9 -46.04 -5.69 -28.43
CA PHE A 9 -46.53 -6.70 -27.45
C PHE A 9 -46.31 -8.16 -27.94
N GLY A 10 -46.05 -9.09 -26.99
CA GLY A 10 -46.28 -10.55 -27.13
C GLY A 10 -44.99 -11.40 -27.19
N ALA A 11 -44.38 -11.92 -26.11
CA ALA A 11 -44.81 -12.91 -25.09
C ALA A 11 -44.30 -14.35 -25.36
N VAL A 12 -43.85 -14.99 -24.27
CA VAL A 12 -43.79 -16.45 -23.98
C VAL A 12 -42.47 -17.21 -24.24
N PHE A 13 -41.75 -17.42 -23.13
CA PHE A 13 -40.80 -18.51 -22.86
C PHE A 13 -41.39 -19.92 -23.08
N PRO A 14 -40.55 -20.94 -23.40
CA PRO A 14 -40.44 -22.02 -22.42
C PRO A 14 -39.01 -22.61 -22.22
N ARG A 15 -38.67 -22.77 -20.92
CA ARG A 15 -38.08 -23.96 -20.26
C ARG A 15 -36.77 -24.54 -20.83
N CYS A 16 -35.60 -24.26 -20.24
CA CYS A 16 -35.04 -24.89 -19.02
C CYS A 16 -35.20 -26.41 -18.93
N LEU A 17 -34.19 -27.17 -19.36
CA LEU A 17 -33.69 -28.34 -18.61
C LEU A 17 -32.38 -28.85 -19.23
N LYS A 18 -31.24 -28.60 -18.55
CA LYS A 18 -30.36 -29.60 -17.91
C LYS A 18 -29.51 -30.41 -18.90
N ILE A 19 -28.22 -30.71 -18.72
CA ILE A 19 -27.20 -30.55 -17.68
C ILE A 19 -25.96 -31.30 -18.27
N LEU A 20 -24.74 -30.99 -17.80
CA LEU A 20 -23.52 -31.84 -17.81
C LEU A 20 -22.66 -31.97 -19.10
N MET A 21 -21.57 -31.19 -19.13
CA MET A 21 -20.13 -31.57 -19.19
C MET A 21 -19.37 -30.43 -19.91
N ILE A 22 -18.61 -29.52 -19.28
CA ILE A 22 -17.44 -29.62 -18.37
C ILE A 22 -16.25 -30.36 -19.02
N MET A 23 -15.34 -29.63 -19.69
CA MET A 23 -13.90 -29.51 -19.38
C MET A 23 -13.04 -29.05 -20.58
N ALA A 24 -12.10 -28.14 -20.27
CA ALA A 24 -10.85 -27.81 -20.98
C ALA A 24 -11.02 -27.19 -22.39
N PHE A 25 -10.69 -25.92 -22.63
CA PHE A 25 -9.38 -25.32 -22.42
C PHE A 25 -9.50 -23.87 -21.93
N ILE A 26 -9.26 -23.67 -20.63
CA ILE A 26 -8.69 -22.43 -20.10
C ILE A 26 -7.22 -22.75 -19.89
N VAL A 27 -6.36 -22.42 -20.86
CA VAL A 27 -4.92 -22.33 -20.65
C VAL A 27 -4.40 -21.17 -21.49
N GLY A 28 -3.88 -20.14 -20.82
CA GLY A 28 -2.94 -19.20 -21.44
C GLY A 28 -3.47 -17.83 -21.86
N ALA A 29 -4.21 -17.13 -21.00
CA ALA A 29 -4.35 -15.66 -21.12
C ALA A 29 -4.16 -14.93 -19.77
N ASN A 30 -3.63 -15.61 -18.75
CA ASN A 30 -3.26 -15.02 -17.46
C ASN A 30 -1.83 -15.45 -17.13
N ALA A 31 -0.86 -14.58 -17.43
CA ALA A 31 0.41 -14.43 -16.70
C ALA A 31 1.35 -13.49 -17.47
N GLN A 32 0.91 -12.26 -17.72
CA GLN A 32 1.84 -11.16 -17.99
C GLN A 32 1.15 -9.86 -17.56
N LYS A 33 0.82 -9.81 -16.26
CA LYS A 33 0.83 -8.54 -15.55
C LYS A 33 2.30 -8.13 -15.54
N SER A 34 2.73 -7.48 -16.63
CA SER A 34 3.95 -6.71 -16.63
C SER A 34 3.89 -5.90 -15.35
N PHE A 35 4.81 -6.14 -14.43
CA PHE A 35 5.18 -5.13 -13.45
C PHE A 35 5.64 -3.95 -14.30
N ALA A 36 4.70 -3.12 -14.73
CA ALA A 36 5.03 -1.79 -15.18
C ALA A 36 5.94 -1.26 -14.08
N GLN A 37 7.19 -1.01 -14.43
CA GLN A 37 8.08 -0.21 -13.63
C GLN A 37 7.31 1.09 -13.43
N ASN A 38 6.55 1.17 -12.33
CA ASN A 38 6.15 2.45 -11.77
C ASN A 38 7.48 3.15 -11.56
N GLU A 39 7.75 4.14 -12.39
CA GLU A 39 8.93 4.98 -12.25
C GLU A 39 8.93 5.46 -10.80
N VAL A 40 9.87 4.93 -10.01
CA VAL A 40 9.91 5.17 -8.57
C VAL A 40 10.09 6.66 -8.39
N SER A 41 9.16 7.32 -7.69
CA SER A 41 9.20 8.78 -7.58
C SER A 41 10.55 9.22 -6.99
N PRO A 42 11.08 10.40 -7.39
CA PRO A 42 12.34 10.90 -6.86
C PRO A 42 12.38 10.97 -5.33
N GLU A 43 11.22 11.20 -4.71
CA GLU A 43 11.01 11.21 -3.26
C GLU A 43 11.21 9.80 -2.66
N VAL A 44 10.60 8.76 -3.25
CA VAL A 44 10.78 7.38 -2.78
C VAL A 44 12.23 6.92 -2.97
N MET A 45 12.87 7.33 -4.07
CA MET A 45 14.30 7.08 -4.28
C MET A 45 15.17 7.77 -3.23
N GLN A 46 14.79 8.98 -2.78
CA GLN A 46 15.50 9.67 -1.72
C GLN A 46 15.36 8.94 -0.37
N TYR A 47 14.15 8.51 0.00
CA TYR A 47 13.97 7.70 1.23
C TYR A 47 14.70 6.37 1.16
N ALA A 48 14.72 5.72 -0.01
CA ALA A 48 15.49 4.50 -0.19
C ALA A 48 16.98 4.73 0.07
N ARG A 49 17.53 5.87 -0.40
CA ARG A 49 18.92 6.29 -0.09
C ARG A 49 19.12 6.53 1.39
N ASP A 50 18.28 7.34 2.02
CA ASP A 50 18.43 7.72 3.44
C ASP A 50 18.29 6.51 4.39
N ILE A 51 17.32 5.63 4.11
CA ILE A 51 17.20 4.35 4.82
C ILE A 51 18.43 3.46 4.52
N SER A 52 18.90 3.38 3.27
CA SER A 52 20.06 2.55 2.95
C SER A 52 21.35 3.01 3.64
N SER A 53 21.57 4.31 3.77
CA SER A 53 22.77 4.88 4.37
C SER A 53 22.74 4.79 5.89
N HIS A 54 21.56 4.99 6.51
CA HIS A 54 21.44 5.12 7.95
C HIS A 54 20.90 3.87 8.66
N CYS A 55 20.21 2.96 7.96
CA CYS A 55 19.57 1.80 8.60
C CYS A 55 20.27 0.47 8.41
N VAL A 56 20.98 0.25 7.30
CA VAL A 56 21.58 -1.06 6.98
C VAL A 56 22.47 -1.53 8.14
N LYS A 57 22.19 -2.74 8.67
CA LYS A 57 22.83 -3.35 9.85
C LYS A 57 22.61 -2.63 11.19
N GLN A 58 21.83 -1.56 11.23
CA GLN A 58 21.64 -0.73 12.42
C GLN A 58 20.19 -0.24 12.60
N TRP A 59 19.23 -1.07 12.21
CA TRP A 59 17.79 -0.81 12.24
C TRP A 59 17.26 -0.29 13.59
N ASP A 60 17.80 -0.78 14.70
CA ASP A 60 17.35 -0.41 16.04
C ASP A 60 17.98 0.90 16.58
N LYS A 61 18.81 1.59 15.78
CA LYS A 61 19.45 2.83 16.20
C LYS A 61 18.52 4.03 16.00
N PRO A 62 18.62 5.07 16.88
CA PRO A 62 17.77 6.25 16.80
C PRO A 62 17.74 6.91 15.43
N VAL A 63 18.90 7.00 14.75
CA VAL A 63 18.98 7.59 13.40
C VAL A 63 18.09 6.84 12.42
N CYS A 64 18.18 5.51 12.38
CA CYS A 64 17.32 4.71 11.50
C CYS A 64 15.83 4.84 11.86
N LEU A 65 15.50 4.78 13.15
CA LEU A 65 14.12 4.93 13.61
C LEU A 65 13.54 6.30 13.22
N SER A 66 14.35 7.35 13.21
CA SER A 66 13.96 8.67 12.72
C SER A 66 13.67 8.66 11.21
N GLU A 67 14.52 8.04 10.40
CA GLU A 67 14.30 7.93 8.95
C GLU A 67 13.01 7.17 8.63
N VAL A 68 12.79 6.03 9.29
CA VAL A 68 11.56 5.23 9.12
C VAL A 68 10.34 6.02 9.59
N SER A 69 10.46 6.79 10.67
CA SER A 69 9.41 7.68 11.15
C SER A 69 9.07 8.77 10.14
N GLN A 70 10.06 9.37 9.50
CA GLN A 70 9.86 10.41 8.50
C GLN A 70 9.22 9.85 7.23
N ALA A 71 9.69 8.71 6.75
CA ALA A 71 9.07 8.00 5.63
C ALA A 71 7.61 7.65 5.93
N THR A 72 7.32 7.14 7.15
CA THR A 72 5.95 6.84 7.59
C THR A 72 5.06 8.07 7.61
N LEU A 73 5.55 9.20 8.14
CA LEU A 73 4.81 10.46 8.17
C LEU A 73 4.39 10.91 6.78
N ILE A 74 5.32 10.85 5.84
CA ILE A 74 5.12 11.38 4.49
C ILE A 74 4.19 10.46 3.70
N LEU A 75 4.33 9.15 3.83
CA LEU A 75 3.37 8.20 3.27
C LEU A 75 1.96 8.43 3.83
N ALA A 76 1.82 8.57 5.16
CA ALA A 76 0.53 8.80 5.80
C ALA A 76 -0.08 10.15 5.38
N ALA A 77 0.72 11.20 5.28
CA ALA A 77 0.28 12.53 4.85
C ALA A 77 -0.17 12.54 3.38
N ASN A 78 0.62 11.96 2.47
CA ASN A 78 0.27 11.85 1.06
C ASN A 78 -1.01 11.04 0.88
N TYR A 79 -1.10 9.88 1.53
CA TYR A 79 -2.27 9.04 1.44
C TYR A 79 -3.53 9.70 2.05
N ALA A 80 -3.37 10.42 3.16
CA ALA A 80 -4.45 11.25 3.71
C ALA A 80 -4.90 12.34 2.73
N GLY A 81 -3.98 12.96 1.99
CA GLY A 81 -4.29 13.91 0.91
C GLY A 81 -5.11 13.27 -0.22
N ASP A 82 -4.77 12.05 -0.63
CA ASP A 82 -5.50 11.29 -1.65
C ASP A 82 -6.92 10.93 -1.18
N LEU A 83 -7.04 10.47 0.07
CA LEU A 83 -8.32 10.17 0.71
C LEU A 83 -9.18 11.43 0.83
N GLN A 84 -8.59 12.56 1.22
CA GLN A 84 -9.30 13.83 1.34
C GLN A 84 -9.82 14.30 -0.02
N SER A 85 -8.99 14.23 -1.06
CA SER A 85 -9.36 14.59 -2.44
C SER A 85 -10.46 13.68 -3.00
N SER A 86 -10.55 12.45 -2.47
CA SER A 86 -11.59 11.47 -2.79
C SER A 86 -12.84 11.58 -1.91
N GLY A 87 -12.92 12.58 -1.03
CA GLY A 87 -14.06 12.81 -0.12
C GLY A 87 -14.15 11.85 1.07
N MET A 88 -13.11 11.05 1.33
CA MET A 88 -13.09 10.01 2.37
C MET A 88 -12.64 10.58 3.74
N ILE A 89 -13.32 11.61 4.24
CA ILE A 89 -12.91 12.35 5.46
C ILE A 89 -12.81 11.44 6.69
N GLY A 90 -13.72 10.48 6.85
CA GLY A 90 -13.66 9.51 7.96
C GLY A 90 -12.43 8.60 7.90
N ALA A 91 -11.92 8.30 6.70
CA ALA A 91 -10.70 7.53 6.51
C ALA A 91 -9.44 8.36 6.82
N VAL A 92 -9.46 9.66 6.48
CA VAL A 92 -8.37 10.59 6.82
C VAL A 92 -8.14 10.62 8.34
N GLU A 93 -9.20 10.70 9.13
CA GLU A 93 -9.08 10.71 10.59
C GLU A 93 -8.56 9.38 11.15
N GLN A 94 -8.92 8.25 10.54
CA GLN A 94 -8.32 6.95 10.90
C GLN A 94 -6.81 6.92 10.65
N ILE A 95 -6.36 7.41 9.49
CA ILE A 95 -4.93 7.49 9.17
C ILE A 95 -4.20 8.37 10.19
N LYS A 96 -4.72 9.56 10.48
CA LYS A 96 -4.11 10.47 11.48
C LYS A 96 -3.98 9.82 12.85
N GLN A 97 -5.03 9.20 13.35
CA GLN A 97 -5.05 8.61 14.69
C GLN A 97 -4.06 7.44 14.82
N HIS A 98 -4.06 6.52 13.85
CA HIS A 98 -3.24 5.31 13.91
C HIS A 98 -1.79 5.51 13.46
N CYS A 99 -1.50 6.59 12.72
CA CYS A 99 -0.13 6.93 12.36
C CYS A 99 0.51 7.96 13.28
N ALA A 100 -0.23 8.63 14.17
CA ALA A 100 0.31 9.65 15.07
C ALA A 100 1.53 9.16 15.86
N ALA A 101 1.42 7.99 16.51
CA ALA A 101 2.51 7.41 17.29
C ALA A 101 3.73 7.06 16.43
N ALA A 102 3.51 6.59 15.20
CA ALA A 102 4.57 6.26 14.26
C ALA A 102 5.36 7.50 13.83
N THR A 103 4.69 8.65 13.74
CA THR A 103 5.30 9.92 13.35
C THR A 103 5.95 10.69 14.50
N ALA A 104 5.65 10.30 15.74
CA ALA A 104 6.12 10.99 16.94
C ALA A 104 7.63 10.82 17.20
N ALA A 105 8.30 9.80 16.63
CA ALA A 105 9.75 9.65 16.78
C ALA A 105 10.56 10.83 16.28
N THR A 106 10.03 11.62 15.34
CA THR A 106 10.66 12.87 14.91
C THR A 106 10.75 13.91 16.02
N GLN A 107 10.01 13.74 17.13
CA GLN A 107 9.82 14.73 18.20
C GLN A 107 10.31 14.28 19.57
N GLY A 108 10.81 13.05 19.73
CA GLY A 108 11.26 12.55 21.03
C GLY A 108 11.99 11.21 21.00
N ASP A 109 12.66 10.88 22.11
CA ASP A 109 13.36 9.61 22.31
C ASP A 109 12.38 8.53 22.79
N TYR A 110 12.04 7.60 21.89
CA TYR A 110 11.21 6.45 22.20
C TYR A 110 12.01 5.16 22.09
N PRO A 111 11.70 4.15 22.93
CA PRO A 111 12.38 2.88 22.83
C PRO A 111 12.03 2.19 21.50
N ALA A 112 13.02 1.53 20.88
CA ALA A 112 12.88 0.92 19.56
C ALA A 112 11.66 -0.02 19.44
N TYR A 113 11.33 -0.77 20.49
CA TYR A 113 10.18 -1.67 20.47
C TYR A 113 8.84 -0.92 20.32
N ALA A 114 8.70 0.26 20.93
CA ALA A 114 7.48 1.06 20.85
C ALA A 114 7.32 1.64 19.45
N MET A 115 8.42 2.12 18.87
CA MET A 115 8.44 2.63 17.50
C MET A 115 8.06 1.56 16.47
N LYS A 116 8.60 0.35 16.62
CA LYS A 116 8.24 -0.79 15.77
C LYS A 116 6.75 -1.09 15.79
N SER A 117 6.17 -1.12 16.99
CA SER A 117 4.74 -1.34 17.16
C SER A 117 3.94 -0.25 16.44
N ALA A 118 4.34 1.02 16.61
CA ALA A 118 3.67 2.15 16.00
C ALA A 118 3.77 2.13 14.46
N PHE A 119 4.95 1.85 13.89
CA PHE A 119 5.10 1.71 12.43
C PHE A 119 4.22 0.59 11.88
N THR A 120 4.19 -0.55 12.58
CA THR A 120 3.37 -1.71 12.18
C THR A 120 1.88 -1.36 12.23
N GLU A 121 1.43 -0.66 13.29
CA GLU A 121 0.05 -0.21 13.41
C GLU A 121 -0.35 0.74 12.28
N CYS A 122 0.47 1.74 11.98
CA CYS A 122 0.22 2.67 10.89
C CYS A 122 0.15 1.96 9.54
N ALA A 123 1.10 1.07 9.24
CA ALA A 123 1.15 0.33 7.98
C ALA A 123 -0.05 -0.61 7.80
N ASN A 124 -0.49 -1.26 8.87
CA ASN A 124 -1.70 -2.08 8.87
C ASN A 124 -2.95 -1.21 8.65
N LYS A 125 -3.03 -0.02 9.29
CA LYS A 125 -4.18 0.85 9.08
C LYS A 125 -4.24 1.40 7.66
N ILE A 126 -3.11 1.78 7.07
CA ILE A 126 -3.04 2.18 5.66
C ILE A 126 -3.57 1.06 4.77
N TYR A 127 -3.17 -0.20 5.04
CA TYR A 127 -3.68 -1.34 4.30
C TYR A 127 -5.20 -1.50 4.42
N ASP A 128 -5.72 -1.53 5.66
CA ASP A 128 -7.16 -1.66 5.94
C ASP A 128 -7.97 -0.60 5.21
N VAL A 129 -7.55 0.67 5.31
CA VAL A 129 -8.24 1.80 4.68
C VAL A 129 -8.18 1.68 3.16
N SER A 130 -7.07 1.19 2.61
CA SER A 130 -6.94 0.98 1.16
C SER A 130 -7.86 -0.10 0.62
N GLU A 131 -8.16 -1.12 1.42
CA GLU A 131 -9.12 -2.16 1.07
C GLU A 131 -10.56 -1.66 1.22
N GLN A 132 -10.84 -0.84 2.24
CA GLN A 132 -12.18 -0.29 2.49
C GLN A 132 -12.59 0.79 1.48
N THR A 133 -11.66 1.66 1.09
CA THR A 133 -11.96 2.86 0.28
C THR A 133 -11.67 2.70 -1.20
N SER A 134 -10.97 1.63 -1.60
CA SER A 134 -10.41 1.44 -2.96
C SER A 134 -9.43 2.52 -3.42
N VAL A 135 -9.11 3.52 -2.58
CA VAL A 135 -8.03 4.49 -2.82
C VAL A 135 -6.73 3.87 -2.34
N LYS A 136 -5.74 3.73 -3.24
CA LYS A 136 -4.47 3.08 -2.92
C LYS A 136 -3.38 4.10 -2.61
N PRO A 137 -2.52 3.87 -1.59
CA PRO A 137 -1.34 4.68 -1.38
C PRO A 137 -0.31 4.47 -2.48
N ASP A 138 0.72 5.32 -2.54
CA ASP A 138 1.88 5.07 -3.38
C ASP A 138 2.51 3.71 -3.04
N LEU A 139 2.48 2.79 -4.00
CA LEU A 139 2.88 1.40 -3.78
C LEU A 139 4.38 1.27 -3.52
N SER A 140 5.20 2.09 -4.18
CA SER A 140 6.65 2.03 -4.04
C SER A 140 7.08 2.49 -2.64
N HIS A 141 6.50 3.59 -2.15
CA HIS A 141 6.73 4.11 -0.82
C HIS A 141 6.18 3.15 0.25
N TYR A 142 4.99 2.60 0.04
CA TYR A 142 4.41 1.61 0.94
C TYR A 142 5.27 0.34 1.03
N GLN A 143 5.78 -0.17 -0.09
CA GLN A 143 6.69 -1.32 -0.11
C GLN A 143 8.00 -1.04 0.61
N LEU A 144 8.59 0.15 0.42
CA LEU A 144 9.79 0.58 1.13
C LEU A 144 9.55 0.60 2.65
N LEU A 145 8.41 1.16 3.09
CA LEU A 145 8.05 1.19 4.51
C LEU A 145 7.89 -0.21 5.09
N ILE A 146 7.16 -1.09 4.41
CA ILE A 146 6.97 -2.48 4.86
C ILE A 146 8.33 -3.19 4.95
N GLY A 147 9.21 -3.01 3.97
CA GLY A 147 10.56 -3.57 4.01
C GLY A 147 11.36 -3.12 5.23
N ALA A 148 11.29 -1.82 5.55
CA ALA A 148 11.94 -1.28 6.75
C ALA A 148 11.36 -1.87 8.05
N ILE A 149 10.03 -1.98 8.15
CA ILE A 149 9.34 -2.59 9.30
C ILE A 149 9.74 -4.06 9.47
N MET A 150 9.82 -4.82 8.38
CA MET A 150 10.28 -6.22 8.42
C MET A 150 11.70 -6.33 8.98
N CYS A 151 12.60 -5.46 8.54
CA CYS A 151 13.96 -5.43 9.04
C CYS A 151 14.06 -5.04 10.52
N LEU A 152 13.29 -4.04 10.94
CA LEU A 152 13.16 -3.68 12.36
C LEU A 152 12.65 -4.87 13.20
N ASN A 153 11.71 -5.66 12.68
CA ASN A 153 11.20 -6.85 13.36
C ASN A 153 12.13 -8.07 13.28
N LYS A 154 13.36 -7.92 12.74
CA LYS A 154 14.34 -8.99 12.55
C LYS A 154 13.81 -10.14 11.71
N ASP A 155 12.98 -9.83 10.72
CA ASP A 155 12.46 -10.82 9.79
C ASP A 155 13.60 -11.51 9.02
N ARG A 156 13.43 -12.80 8.71
CA ARG A 156 14.43 -13.61 8.00
C ARG A 156 14.80 -13.05 6.62
N ASN A 157 13.89 -12.28 6.00
CA ASN A 157 14.12 -11.69 4.68
C ASN A 157 14.90 -10.38 4.78
N CYS A 158 15.21 -9.88 5.99
CA CYS A 158 15.89 -8.61 6.14
C CYS A 158 17.23 -8.57 5.41
N SER A 159 18.01 -9.66 5.40
CA SER A 159 19.28 -9.70 4.66
C SER A 159 19.08 -9.49 3.14
N SER A 160 17.98 -9.97 2.57
CA SER A 160 17.65 -9.71 1.16
C SER A 160 17.23 -8.26 0.95
N ILE A 161 16.48 -7.68 1.89
CA ILE A 161 16.04 -6.28 1.84
C ILE A 161 17.27 -5.36 1.96
N GLU A 162 18.19 -5.66 2.87
CA GLU A 162 19.44 -4.91 3.04
C GLU A 162 20.33 -4.97 1.80
N GLN A 163 20.40 -6.11 1.11
CA GLN A 163 21.13 -6.20 -0.15
C GLN A 163 20.52 -5.30 -1.24
N GLN A 164 19.19 -5.26 -1.32
CA GLN A 164 18.49 -4.39 -2.28
C GLN A 164 18.66 -2.92 -1.91
N LEU A 165 18.54 -2.57 -0.64
CA LEU A 165 18.78 -1.22 -0.15
C LEU A 165 20.24 -0.79 -0.33
N GLY A 166 21.20 -1.72 -0.15
CA GLY A 166 22.62 -1.47 -0.36
C GLY A 166 22.97 -1.07 -1.80
N ALA A 167 22.09 -1.32 -2.78
CA ALA A 167 22.26 -0.84 -4.15
C ALA A 167 21.96 0.65 -4.33
N TYR A 168 21.37 1.31 -3.31
CA TYR A 168 21.06 2.74 -3.30
C TYR A 168 22.12 3.59 -2.56
N GLN A 169 23.13 2.96 -1.96
CA GLN A 169 24.27 3.65 -1.33
C GLN A 169 25.22 4.22 -2.38
#